data_AF-A0A6N7YJH9-F1
#
_entry.id   AF-A0A6N7YJH9-F1
#
_cell.length_a   1.000
_cell.length_b   1.000
_cell.length_c   1.000
_cell.angle_alpha   90.00
_cell.angle_beta   90.00
_cell.angle_gamma   90.00
#
_symmetry.space_group_name_H-M   'P 1'
#
loop_
_entity.id
_entity.type
_entity.pdbx_description
1 polymer ?
#
loop_
_entity_poly.entity_id
_entity_poly.type
_entity_poly.pdbx_seq_one_letter_code
_entity_poly.pdbx_strand_id
1 'polypeptide(L)'
;MKYNTEDIYKIIDNEDYLKESKMQYLTEKEARQKRLEVYAEKIQEKVLHQSSEIIQSLVEERNNQKMTQQELADITGIRSSNLARFEKGDRIPTLLMLEKYANALGKHIEIKIGDL
;
A
#
# COMPACT_ATOMS: atom_id res chain seq x y z
N MET A 1 32.87 3.01 25.50
CA MET A 1 33.63 4.27 25.32
C MET A 1 33.24 5.20 26.45
N LYS A 2 34.19 5.58 27.32
CA LYS A 2 33.98 6.57 28.38
C LYS A 2 34.14 7.95 27.75
N TYR A 3 33.10 8.77 27.75
CA TYR A 3 33.21 10.18 27.33
C TYR A 3 34.19 10.91 28.26
N ASN A 4 35.10 11.72 27.71
CA ASN A 4 36.05 12.49 28.50
C ASN A 4 35.27 13.55 29.30
N THR A 5 35.70 13.83 30.53
CA THR A 5 35.18 14.91 31.39
C THR A 5 35.05 16.25 30.66
N GLU A 6 35.97 16.60 29.73
CA GLU A 6 35.84 17.82 28.92
C GLU A 6 34.66 17.79 27.92
N ASP A 7 34.28 16.61 27.41
CA ASP A 7 33.12 16.46 26.53
C ASP A 7 31.81 16.66 27.31
N ILE A 8 31.81 16.30 28.60
CA ILE A 8 30.66 16.49 29.49
C ILE A 8 30.45 17.97 29.81
N TYR A 9 31.51 18.75 30.06
CA TYR A 9 31.39 20.19 30.34
C TYR A 9 30.95 21.02 29.13
N LYS A 10 31.25 20.60 27.88
CA LYS A 10 30.73 21.24 26.66
C LYS A 10 29.22 21.07 26.48
N ILE A 11 28.64 20.02 27.05
CA ILE A 11 27.20 19.71 26.95
C ILE A 11 26.38 20.52 27.97
N ILE A 12 26.97 20.87 29.13
CA ILE A 12 26.25 21.45 30.27
C ILE A 12 26.06 22.97 30.16
N ASP A 13 27.01 23.71 29.54
CA ASP A 13 27.01 25.19 29.54
C ASP A 13 26.99 25.86 28.15
N ASN A 14 26.76 25.11 27.07
CA ASN A 14 26.81 25.68 25.71
C ASN A 14 25.45 25.57 24.99
N GLU A 15 24.62 26.61 25.13
CA GLU A 15 23.32 26.70 24.45
C GLU A 15 23.41 26.45 22.94
N ASP A 16 24.52 26.85 22.31
CA ASP A 16 24.70 26.72 20.88
C ASP A 16 24.91 25.25 20.46
N TYR A 17 25.59 24.45 21.29
CA TYR A 17 25.74 23.00 21.06
C TYR A 17 24.41 22.26 21.19
N LEU A 18 23.60 22.60 22.20
CA LEU A 18 22.25 22.06 22.39
C LEU A 18 21.31 22.47 21.24
N LYS A 19 21.41 23.72 20.75
CA LYS A 19 20.67 24.20 19.58
C LYS A 19 21.08 23.45 18.32
N GLU A 20 22.38 23.32 18.03
CA GLU A 20 22.89 22.60 16.86
C GLU A 20 22.48 21.12 16.86
N SER A 21 22.63 20.43 18.00
CA SER A 21 22.21 19.02 18.15
C SER A 21 20.70 18.85 17.93
N LYS A 22 19.89 19.74 18.48
CA LYS A 22 18.43 19.76 18.26
C LYS A 22 18.08 20.03 16.80
N MET A 23 18.78 20.96 16.14
CA MET A 23 18.57 21.27 14.73
C MET A 23 18.95 20.11 13.81
N GLN A 24 20.04 19.40 14.10
CA GLN A 24 20.43 18.18 13.38
C GLN A 24 19.36 17.09 13.53
N TYR A 25 18.85 16.86 14.75
CA TYR A 25 17.78 15.90 15.00
C TYR A 25 16.51 16.23 14.21
N LEU A 26 16.08 17.51 14.21
CA LEU A 26 14.90 17.94 13.47
C LEU A 26 15.08 17.75 11.96
N THR A 27 16.23 18.14 11.43
CA THR A 27 16.57 17.95 10.01
C THR A 27 16.54 16.47 9.61
N GLU A 28 17.16 15.58 10.39
CA GLU A 28 17.16 14.15 10.10
C GLU A 28 15.75 13.53 10.24
N LYS A 29 14.96 13.99 11.23
CA LYS A 29 13.56 13.58 11.39
C LYS A 29 12.74 13.93 10.16
N GLU A 30 12.89 15.15 9.64
CA GLU A 30 12.21 15.59 8.40
C GLU A 30 12.68 14.79 7.18
N ALA A 31 13.99 14.57 7.03
CA ALA A 31 14.54 13.78 5.94
C ALA A 31 14.02 12.33 5.98
N ARG A 32 13.96 11.72 7.17
CA ARG A 32 13.35 10.40 7.38
C ARG A 32 11.89 10.37 6.99
N GLN A 33 11.12 11.39 7.40
CA GLN A 33 9.70 11.49 7.08
C GLN A 33 9.48 11.51 5.56
N LYS A 34 10.24 12.36 4.84
CA LYS A 34 10.19 12.42 3.36
C LYS A 34 10.55 11.07 2.71
N ARG A 35 11.55 10.36 3.23
CA ARG A 35 11.91 9.02 2.73
C ARG A 35 10.78 8.00 2.91
N LEU A 36 10.07 8.05 4.04
CA LEU A 36 8.93 7.18 4.32
C LEU A 36 7.73 7.49 3.42
N GLU A 37 7.46 8.77 3.15
CA GLU A 37 6.40 9.21 2.24
C GLU A 37 6.66 8.71 0.81
N VAL A 38 7.87 8.95 0.30
CA VAL A 38 8.26 8.45 -1.05
C VAL A 38 8.19 6.93 -1.13
N TYR A 39 8.57 6.22 -0.06
CA TYR A 39 8.45 4.77 -0.01
C TYR A 39 6.98 4.32 -0.06
N ALA A 40 6.12 4.94 0.74
CA ALA A 40 4.69 4.63 0.77
C ALA A 40 4.01 4.91 -0.58
N GLU A 41 4.31 6.04 -1.21
CA GLU A 41 3.79 6.42 -2.54
C GLU A 41 4.17 5.39 -3.60
N LYS A 42 5.44 4.98 -3.66
CA LYS A 42 5.92 3.98 -4.62
C LYS A 42 5.24 2.63 -4.45
N ILE A 43 5.03 2.19 -3.20
CA ILE A 43 4.31 0.94 -2.92
C ILE A 43 2.85 1.08 -3.36
N GLN A 44 2.20 2.20 -3.04
CA GLN A 44 0.81 2.43 -3.40
C GLN A 44 0.61 2.47 -4.93
N GLU A 45 1.48 3.17 -5.66
CA GLU A 45 1.46 3.22 -7.12
C GLU A 45 1.61 1.83 -7.74
N LYS A 46 2.63 1.08 -7.29
CA LYS A 46 2.88 -0.29 -7.76
C LYS A 46 1.68 -1.20 -7.50
N VAL A 47 1.13 -1.19 -6.28
CA VAL A 47 0.00 -2.04 -5.90
C VAL A 47 -1.27 -1.65 -6.66
N LEU A 48 -1.50 -0.34 -6.89
CA LEU A 48 -2.62 0.12 -7.69
C LEU A 48 -2.54 -0.42 -9.12
N HIS A 49 -1.39 -0.28 -9.78
CA HIS A 49 -1.17 -0.81 -11.12
C HIS A 49 -1.44 -2.32 -11.20
N GLN A 50 -0.79 -3.10 -10.32
CA GLN A 50 -0.97 -4.55 -10.26
C GLN A 50 -2.43 -4.94 -10.00
N SER A 51 -3.12 -4.18 -9.14
CA SER A 51 -4.53 -4.44 -8.85
C SER A 51 -5.42 -4.22 -10.07
N SER A 52 -5.15 -3.19 -10.88
CA SER A 52 -5.90 -2.93 -12.11
C SER A 52 -5.72 -4.06 -13.13
N GLU A 53 -4.51 -4.62 -13.27
CA GLU A 53 -4.23 -5.76 -14.15
C GLU A 53 -5.00 -7.03 -13.72
N ILE A 54 -5.02 -7.33 -12.42
CA ILE A 54 -5.74 -8.48 -11.87
C ILE A 54 -7.26 -8.29 -12.06
N ILE A 55 -7.78 -7.09 -11.76
CA ILE A 55 -9.20 -6.76 -11.95
C ILE A 55 -9.58 -6.92 -13.42
N GLN A 56 -8.76 -6.42 -14.35
CA GLN A 56 -9.01 -6.56 -15.77
C GLN A 56 -9.08 -8.04 -16.19
N SER A 57 -8.16 -8.88 -15.68
CA SER A 57 -8.16 -10.32 -15.95
C SER A 57 -9.46 -11.00 -15.46
N LEU A 58 -9.98 -10.59 -14.29
CA LEU A 58 -11.25 -11.07 -13.76
C LEU A 58 -12.46 -10.59 -14.60
N VAL A 59 -12.44 -9.35 -15.09
CA VAL A 59 -13.47 -8.80 -15.97
C VAL A 59 -13.50 -9.52 -17.31
N GLU A 60 -12.33 -9.77 -17.89
CA GLU A 60 -12.19 -10.53 -19.13
C GLU A 60 -12.73 -11.94 -18.97
N GLU A 61 -12.41 -12.63 -17.87
CA GLU A 61 -12.99 -13.95 -17.59
C GLU A 61 -14.51 -13.91 -17.43
N ARG A 62 -15.06 -12.92 -16.70
CA ARG A 62 -16.52 -12.74 -16.59
C ARG A 62 -17.17 -12.58 -17.96
N ASN A 63 -16.57 -11.76 -18.83
CA ASN A 63 -17.05 -11.52 -20.18
C ASN A 63 -16.94 -12.78 -21.06
N ASN A 64 -15.88 -13.57 -20.92
CA ASN A 64 -15.70 -14.84 -21.62
C ASN A 64 -16.80 -15.85 -21.26
N GLN A 65 -17.23 -15.83 -20.00
CA GLN A 65 -18.36 -16.63 -19.51
C GLN A 65 -19.74 -16.02 -19.86
N LYS A 66 -19.77 -14.86 -20.54
CA LYS A 66 -20.98 -14.11 -20.90
C LYS A 66 -21.87 -13.75 -19.71
N MET A 67 -21.28 -13.62 -18.53
CA MET A 67 -22.00 -13.27 -17.30
C MET A 67 -22.09 -11.75 -17.16
N THR A 68 -23.25 -11.24 -16.79
CA THR A 68 -23.46 -9.84 -16.44
C THR A 68 -22.94 -9.53 -15.02
N GLN A 69 -22.73 -8.25 -14.73
CA GLN A 69 -22.43 -7.80 -13.35
C GLN A 69 -23.56 -8.15 -12.38
N GLN A 70 -24.82 -8.17 -12.85
CA GLN A 70 -25.95 -8.52 -12.00
C GLN A 70 -25.97 -10.02 -11.67
N GLU A 71 -25.72 -10.89 -12.64
CA GLU A 71 -25.61 -12.33 -12.37
C GLU A 71 -24.47 -12.63 -11.40
N LEU A 72 -23.33 -11.95 -11.56
CA LEU A 72 -22.23 -12.08 -10.60
C LEU A 72 -22.59 -11.52 -9.22
N ALA A 73 -23.36 -10.43 -9.15
CA ALA A 73 -23.88 -9.88 -7.90
C ALA A 73 -24.78 -10.89 -7.17
N ASP A 74 -25.65 -11.57 -7.92
CA ASP A 74 -26.59 -12.56 -7.39
C ASP A 74 -25.86 -13.78 -6.81
N ILE A 75 -24.72 -14.19 -7.40
CA ILE A 75 -23.88 -15.28 -6.90
C ILE A 75 -23.08 -14.86 -5.66
N THR A 76 -22.46 -13.68 -5.70
CA THR A 76 -21.50 -13.23 -4.67
C THR A 76 -22.17 -12.58 -3.45
N GLY A 77 -23.43 -12.16 -3.58
CA GLY A 77 -24.11 -11.29 -2.63
C GLY A 77 -23.54 -9.87 -2.56
N ILE A 78 -22.64 -9.50 -3.48
CA ILE A 78 -22.08 -8.15 -3.58
C ILE A 78 -23.04 -7.31 -4.40
N ARG A 79 -23.31 -6.07 -3.99
CA ARG A 79 -24.15 -5.16 -4.78
C ARG A 79 -23.55 -4.97 -6.18
N SER A 80 -24.37 -5.06 -7.22
CA SER A 80 -23.95 -4.80 -8.62
C SER A 80 -23.22 -3.46 -8.78
N SER A 81 -23.66 -2.40 -8.08
CA SER A 81 -22.97 -1.10 -8.08
C SER A 81 -21.57 -1.11 -7.43
N ASN A 82 -21.30 -2.05 -6.51
CA ASN A 82 -19.96 -2.25 -5.97
C ASN A 82 -19.10 -3.05 -6.95
N LEU A 83 -19.66 -4.04 -7.64
CA LEU A 83 -18.96 -4.75 -8.72
C LEU A 83 -18.59 -3.80 -9.85
N ALA A 84 -19.50 -2.93 -10.29
CA ALA A 84 -19.20 -1.94 -11.33
C ALA A 84 -18.03 -1.00 -10.94
N ARG A 85 -17.94 -0.60 -9.67
CA ARG A 85 -16.79 0.19 -9.17
C ARG A 85 -15.52 -0.64 -9.09
N PHE A 86 -15.62 -1.88 -8.62
CA PHE A 86 -14.51 -2.81 -8.58
C PHE A 86 -13.94 -3.02 -9.98
N GLU A 87 -14.77 -3.33 -10.98
CA GLU A 87 -14.36 -3.59 -12.36
C GLU A 87 -13.76 -2.36 -13.07
N LYS A 88 -14.02 -1.14 -12.57
CA LYS A 88 -13.37 0.07 -13.06
C LYS A 88 -11.88 0.14 -12.69
N GLY A 89 -11.43 -0.61 -11.68
CA GLY A 89 -10.02 -0.73 -11.33
C GLY A 89 -9.40 0.52 -10.71
N ASP A 90 -10.21 1.46 -10.20
CA ASP A 90 -9.74 2.75 -9.66
C ASP A 90 -9.33 2.69 -8.17
N ARG A 91 -9.39 1.51 -7.55
CA ARG A 91 -9.08 1.28 -6.13
C ARG A 91 -8.41 -0.07 -5.94
N ILE A 92 -7.54 -0.14 -4.94
CA ILE A 92 -6.94 -1.39 -4.49
C ILE A 92 -8.03 -2.25 -3.82
N PRO A 93 -8.36 -3.42 -4.37
CA PRO A 93 -9.34 -4.32 -3.78
C PRO A 93 -8.76 -5.05 -2.58
N THR A 94 -9.63 -5.50 -1.69
CA THR A 94 -9.24 -6.44 -0.65
C THR A 94 -9.12 -7.85 -1.24
N LEU A 95 -8.29 -8.70 -0.62
CA LEU A 95 -8.20 -10.10 -1.02
C LEU A 95 -9.57 -10.80 -1.00
N LEU A 96 -10.42 -10.47 -0.02
CA LEU A 96 -11.78 -11.01 0.06
C LEU A 96 -12.63 -10.68 -1.17
N MET A 97 -12.53 -9.45 -1.70
CA MET A 97 -13.25 -9.07 -2.91
C MET A 97 -12.76 -9.86 -4.12
N LEU A 98 -11.45 -9.98 -4.26
CA LEU A 98 -10.84 -10.76 -5.33
C LEU A 98 -11.28 -12.23 -5.26
N GLU A 99 -11.23 -12.84 -4.08
CA GLU A 99 -11.65 -14.23 -3.85
C GLU A 99 -13.13 -14.46 -4.16
N LYS A 100 -14.04 -13.59 -3.67
CA LYS A 100 -15.47 -13.72 -3.97
C LYS A 100 -15.74 -13.67 -5.47
N TYR A 101 -15.09 -12.74 -6.16
CA TYR A 101 -15.25 -12.56 -7.59
C TYR A 101 -14.72 -13.78 -8.35
N ALA A 102 -13.51 -14.24 -8.04
CA ALA A 102 -12.90 -15.42 -8.67
C ALA A 102 -13.72 -16.69 -8.45
N ASN A 103 -14.17 -16.94 -7.22
CA ASN A 103 -14.97 -18.13 -6.89
C ASN A 103 -16.32 -18.13 -7.62
N ALA A 104 -16.96 -16.97 -7.79
CA ALA A 104 -18.19 -16.85 -8.57
C ALA A 104 -18.01 -17.16 -10.07
N LEU A 105 -16.76 -17.12 -10.57
CA LEU A 105 -16.36 -17.52 -11.92
C LEU A 105 -15.78 -18.96 -11.97
N GLY A 106 -15.83 -19.70 -10.85
CA GLY A 106 -15.23 -21.04 -10.76
C GLY A 106 -13.69 -21.04 -10.81
N LYS A 107 -13.05 -19.93 -10.40
CA LYS A 107 -11.59 -19.76 -10.32
C LYS A 107 -11.14 -19.62 -8.87
N HIS A 108 -9.83 -19.71 -8.65
CA HIS A 108 -9.18 -19.41 -7.38
C HIS A 108 -8.03 -18.42 -7.59
N ILE A 109 -7.60 -17.77 -6.52
CA ILE A 109 -6.44 -16.86 -6.55
C ILE A 109 -5.24 -17.55 -5.92
N GLU A 110 -4.09 -17.44 -6.58
CA GLU A 110 -2.81 -17.87 -6.01
C GLU A 110 -2.00 -16.65 -5.57
N ILE A 111 -1.51 -16.68 -4.33
CA ILE A 111 -0.63 -15.65 -3.79
C ILE A 111 0.76 -16.26 -3.62
N LYS A 112 1.78 -15.57 -4.15
CA LYS A 112 3.18 -15.98 -4.08
C LYS A 112 4.00 -14.86 -3.46
N ILE A 113 4.96 -15.23 -2.61
CA ILE A 113 5.99 -14.32 -2.12
C ILE A 113 7.23 -14.58 -2.98
N GLY A 114 7.81 -13.51 -3.52
CA GLY A 114 9.03 -13.57 -4.33
C GLY A 114 10.01 -12.50 -3.89
N ASP A 115 11.24 -12.62 -4.39
CA ASP A 115 12.30 -11.64 -4.15
C ASP A 115 12.05 -10.33 -4.91
N LEU A 116 12.65 -9.24 -4.41
CA LEU A 116 12.55 -7.89 -4.98
C LEU A 116 13.61 -7.63 -6.05
#